data_AF-A0A7W0FPU4-F1
#
_entry.id   AF-A0A7W0FPU4-F1
#
_cell.length_a   1.000
_cell.length_b   1.000
_cell.length_c   1.000
_cell.angle_alpha   90.00
_cell.angle_beta   90.00
_cell.angle_gamma   90.00
#
_symmetry.space_group_name_H-M   'P 1'
#
loop_
_entity.id
_entity.type
_entity.pdbx_description
1 polymer ?
#
loop_
_entity_poly.entity_id
_entity_poly.type
_entity_poly.pdbx_seq_one_letter_code
_entity_poly.pdbx_strand_id
1 'polypeptide(L)'
;MPQASRELPDARAAHYWDGDGQLMTGYRETLGLSEDAWDIFLVYGPDTRWDGSLPPEPLYWAHQLGTRDKPRVQGPYLDAATFLGKTRDALALRQP
;
A
#
# COMPACT_ATOMS: atom_id res chain seq x y z
N MET A 1 7.98 22.29 -9.99
CA MET A 1 7.94 20.82 -9.80
C MET A 1 6.61 20.49 -9.15
N PRO A 2 5.84 19.51 -9.67
CA PRO A 2 4.65 19.04 -8.96
C PRO A 2 5.04 18.53 -7.56
N GLN A 3 4.16 18.73 -6.59
CA GLN A 3 4.31 18.21 -5.23
C GLN A 3 3.03 17.44 -4.87
N ALA A 4 3.15 16.39 -4.07
CA ALA A 4 2.00 15.68 -3.55
C ALA A 4 1.13 16.59 -2.66
N SER A 5 -0.19 16.51 -2.84
CA SER A 5 -1.15 17.12 -1.92
C SER A 5 -0.99 16.54 -0.51
N ARG A 6 -1.16 17.38 0.51
CA ARG A 6 -1.04 17.01 1.92
C ARG A 6 -2.42 16.88 2.55
N GLU A 7 -3.16 15.85 2.15
CA GLU A 7 -4.53 15.63 2.59
C GLU A 7 -4.61 15.10 4.03
N LEU A 8 -3.55 14.46 4.52
CA LEU A 8 -3.46 13.96 5.89
C LEU A 8 -2.49 14.81 6.73
N PRO A 9 -2.98 15.70 7.62
CA PRO A 9 -2.14 16.62 8.39
C PRO A 9 -1.44 15.99 9.61
N ASP A 10 -1.06 14.71 9.52
CA ASP A 10 -0.34 13.99 10.57
C ASP A 10 1.18 14.06 10.31
N ALA A 11 1.97 14.44 11.31
CA ALA A 11 3.42 14.55 11.19
C ALA A 11 4.12 13.21 10.87
N ARG A 12 3.45 12.08 11.08
CA ARG A 12 3.92 10.74 10.74
C ARG A 12 3.59 10.35 9.28
N ALA A 13 2.75 11.12 8.60
CA ALA A 13 2.37 10.88 7.21
C ALA A 13 3.33 11.61 6.26
N ALA A 14 4.05 10.84 5.45
CA ALA A 14 4.88 11.38 4.40
C ALA A 14 4.14 11.33 3.05
N HIS A 15 4.29 12.38 2.25
CA HIS A 15 3.62 12.52 0.95
C HIS A 15 4.69 12.76 -0.11
N TYR A 16 4.69 11.93 -1.16
CA TYR A 16 5.68 11.97 -2.22
C TYR A 16 5.00 12.02 -3.58
N TRP A 17 5.59 12.76 -4.51
CA TRP A 17 5.21 12.73 -5.92
C TRP A 17 6.21 11.87 -6.67
N ASP A 18 5.71 10.87 -7.38
CA ASP A 18 6.49 9.97 -8.23
C ASP A 18 6.08 10.19 -9.68
N GLY A 19 6.71 11.18 -10.32
CA GLY A 19 6.36 11.59 -11.68
C GLY A 19 6.69 10.55 -12.75
N ASP A 20 7.61 9.63 -12.44
CA ASP A 20 8.03 8.56 -13.34
C ASP A 20 7.23 7.26 -13.12
N GLY A 21 6.38 7.20 -12.09
CA GLY A 21 5.54 6.05 -11.79
C GLY A 21 6.31 4.80 -11.36
N GLN A 22 7.50 4.96 -10.76
CA GLN A 22 8.33 3.85 -10.29
C GLN A 22 7.66 3.04 -9.18
N LEU A 23 7.02 3.68 -8.20
CA LEU A 23 6.31 3.02 -7.10
C LEU A 23 5.10 2.23 -7.63
N MET A 24 4.33 2.84 -8.52
CA MET A 24 3.17 2.19 -9.15
C MET A 24 3.58 0.93 -9.93
N THR A 25 4.66 1.02 -10.71
CA THR A 25 5.19 -0.10 -11.50
C THR A 25 5.79 -1.18 -10.59
N GLY A 26 6.56 -0.77 -9.58
CA GLY A 26 7.18 -1.68 -8.62
C GLY A 26 6.14 -2.45 -7.81
N TYR A 27 5.09 -1.78 -7.33
CA TYR A 27 4.01 -2.44 -6.61
C TYR A 27 3.14 -3.32 -7.49
N ARG A 28 2.96 -2.98 -8.78
CA ARG A 28 2.31 -3.89 -9.72
C ARG A 28 3.03 -5.22 -9.79
N GLU A 29 4.36 -5.19 -9.87
CA GLU A 29 5.19 -6.40 -9.89
C GLU A 29 5.18 -7.14 -8.55
N THR A 30 5.44 -6.46 -7.44
CA THR A 30 5.44 -7.05 -6.09
C THR A 30 4.10 -7.71 -5.74
N LEU A 31 2.97 -7.14 -6.18
CA LEU A 31 1.62 -7.62 -5.85
C LEU A 31 1.01 -8.51 -6.95
N GLY A 32 1.70 -8.71 -8.08
CA GLY A 32 1.20 -9.51 -9.20
C GLY A 32 -0.06 -8.94 -9.87
N LEU A 33 -0.19 -7.61 -9.93
CA LEU A 33 -1.36 -6.95 -10.51
C LEU A 33 -1.31 -6.93 -12.04
N SER A 34 -2.47 -7.08 -12.67
CA SER A 34 -2.61 -6.97 -14.14
C SER A 34 -2.72 -5.52 -14.64
N GLU A 35 -2.88 -4.56 -13.74
CA GLU A 35 -2.87 -3.13 -14.02
C GLU A 35 -1.93 -2.42 -13.03
N ASP A 36 -1.66 -1.15 -13.31
CA ASP A 36 -0.87 -0.29 -12.46
C ASP A 36 -1.39 -0.22 -11.02
N ALA A 37 -0.50 -0.10 -10.03
CA ALA A 37 -0.86 -0.21 -8.62
C ALA A 37 -1.28 1.13 -7.99
N TRP A 38 -2.33 1.74 -8.53
CA TRP A 38 -3.04 2.88 -7.94
C TRP A 38 -4.11 2.44 -6.93
N ASP A 39 -4.50 3.33 -6.00
CA ASP A 39 -5.52 3.07 -4.97
C ASP A 39 -5.31 1.76 -4.17
N ILE A 40 -4.04 1.49 -3.83
CA ILE A 40 -3.64 0.37 -2.97
C ILE A 40 -3.32 0.84 -1.55
N PHE A 41 -3.56 -0.03 -0.58
CA PHE A 41 -3.34 0.21 0.83
C PHE A 41 -2.48 -0.92 1.37
N LEU A 42 -1.37 -0.59 2.00
CA LEU A 42 -0.31 -1.54 2.36
C LEU A 42 -0.05 -1.49 3.87
N VAL A 43 0.13 -2.66 4.47
CA VAL A 43 0.55 -2.82 5.86
C VAL A 43 1.88 -3.55 5.90
N TYR A 44 2.86 -2.92 6.55
CA TYR A 44 4.20 -3.46 6.71
C TYR A 44 4.53 -3.75 8.18
N GLY A 45 5.38 -4.74 8.39
CA GLY A 45 5.88 -5.08 9.72
C GLY A 45 6.98 -4.12 10.17
N PRO A 46 7.33 -4.15 11.46
CA PRO A 46 8.39 -3.29 12.01
C PRO A 46 9.78 -3.58 11.43
N ASP A 47 10.03 -4.83 11.04
CA ASP A 47 11.33 -5.28 10.51
C ASP A 47 11.37 -5.27 8.98
N THR A 48 10.35 -4.75 8.31
CA THR A 48 10.35 -4.62 6.86
C THR A 48 11.42 -3.64 6.41
N ARG A 49 12.24 -4.05 5.42
CA ARG A 49 13.32 -3.26 4.84
C ARG A 49 13.15 -3.10 3.33
N TRP A 50 13.44 -1.92 2.82
CA TRP A 50 13.44 -1.59 1.38
C TRP A 50 14.88 -1.61 0.84
N ASP A 51 15.53 -2.77 0.94
CA ASP A 51 16.92 -2.93 0.49
C ASP A 51 17.03 -3.45 -0.96
N GLY A 52 15.92 -3.90 -1.55
CA GLY A 52 15.86 -4.48 -2.90
C GLY A 52 15.52 -3.46 -4.00
N SER A 53 15.54 -3.93 -5.25
CA SER A 53 15.12 -3.14 -6.42
C SER A 53 13.60 -3.02 -6.56
N LEU A 54 12.83 -3.87 -5.88
CA LEU A 54 11.38 -3.83 -5.81
C LEU A 54 10.93 -3.52 -4.38
N PRO A 55 9.74 -2.92 -4.20
CA PRO A 55 9.13 -2.83 -2.88
C PRO A 55 9.00 -4.22 -2.25
N PRO A 56 9.26 -4.35 -0.94
CA PRO A 56 9.09 -5.62 -0.24
C PRO A 56 7.62 -6.01 -0.19
N GLU A 57 7.39 -7.32 -0.06
CA GLU A 57 6.05 -7.86 0.12
C GLU A 57 5.44 -7.33 1.44
N PRO A 58 4.22 -6.78 1.41
CA PRO A 58 3.55 -6.32 2.62
C PRO A 58 3.01 -7.51 3.42
N LEU A 59 2.85 -7.33 4.73
CA LEU A 59 2.14 -8.31 5.58
C LEU A 59 0.67 -8.45 5.18
N TYR A 60 0.09 -7.35 4.70
CA TYR A 60 -1.25 -7.30 4.16
C TYR A 60 -1.38 -6.15 3.17
N TRP A 61 -2.21 -6.33 2.16
CA TRP A 61 -2.60 -5.25 1.27
C TRP A 61 -4.07 -5.36 0.91
N ALA A 62 -4.65 -4.26 0.43
CA ALA A 62 -5.98 -4.19 -0.15
C ALA A 62 -6.03 -3.11 -1.24
N HIS A 63 -7.09 -3.10 -2.05
CA HIS A 63 -7.21 -2.16 -3.17
C HIS A 63 -8.61 -1.60 -3.36
N GLN A 64 -8.73 -0.49 -4.09
CA GLN A 64 -9.99 0.05 -4.61
C GLN A 64 -10.08 0.03 -6.13
N LEU A 65 -9.31 -0.83 -6.79
CA LEU A 65 -9.31 -1.00 -8.25
C LEU A 65 -10.63 -1.61 -8.76
N GLY A 66 -11.45 -0.79 -9.39
CA GLY A 66 -12.79 -1.14 -9.86
C GLY A 66 -13.87 -0.83 -8.83
N THR A 67 -14.93 -1.62 -8.80
CA THR A 67 -15.94 -1.54 -7.75
C THR A 67 -15.89 -2.80 -6.89
N ARG A 68 -16.41 -2.73 -5.67
CA ARG A 68 -16.44 -3.89 -4.76
C ARG A 68 -17.13 -5.11 -5.39
N ASP A 69 -18.19 -4.90 -6.17
CA ASP A 69 -18.94 -5.97 -6.83
C ASP A 69 -18.29 -6.45 -8.15
N LYS A 70 -17.40 -5.64 -8.74
CA LYS A 70 -16.71 -5.91 -10.00
C LYS A 70 -15.26 -5.42 -9.89
N PRO A 71 -14.42 -6.08 -9.08
CA PRO A 71 -13.01 -5.71 -8.96
C PRO A 71 -12.31 -5.97 -10.30
N ARG A 72 -11.35 -5.11 -10.65
CA ARG A 72 -10.58 -5.26 -11.90
C ARG A 72 -9.35 -6.15 -11.75
N VAL A 73 -8.85 -6.31 -10.53
CA VAL A 73 -7.73 -7.18 -10.19
C VAL A 73 -8.14 -8.22 -9.17
N GLN A 74 -7.32 -9.26 -9.03
CA GLN A 74 -7.44 -10.22 -7.94
C GLN A 74 -6.84 -9.63 -6.66
N GLY A 75 -7.46 -9.93 -5.52
CA GLY A 75 -7.02 -9.43 -4.22
C GLY A 75 -8.20 -8.99 -3.35
N PRO A 76 -7.95 -8.63 -2.10
CA PRO A 76 -8.98 -8.12 -1.22
C PRO A 76 -9.33 -6.67 -1.58
N TYR A 77 -10.60 -6.42 -1.89
CA TYR A 77 -11.12 -5.06 -2.00
C TYR A 77 -11.08 -4.39 -0.61
N LEU A 78 -10.74 -3.11 -0.55
CA LEU A 78 -10.57 -2.38 0.70
C LEU A 78 -11.83 -2.47 1.57
N ASP A 79 -11.62 -2.96 2.78
CA ASP A 79 -12.58 -2.95 3.87
C ASP A 79 -11.93 -2.32 5.10
N ALA A 80 -12.54 -1.24 5.61
CA ALA A 80 -11.92 -0.42 6.64
C ALA A 80 -11.71 -1.18 7.97
N ALA A 81 -12.67 -2.01 8.36
CA ALA A 81 -12.58 -2.79 9.60
C ALA A 81 -11.48 -3.85 9.51
N THR A 82 -11.42 -4.56 8.39
CA THR A 82 -10.36 -5.54 8.11
C THR A 82 -8.99 -4.89 8.07
N PHE A 83 -8.84 -3.77 7.36
CA PHE A 83 -7.57 -3.05 7.23
C PHE A 83 -7.07 -2.51 8.59
N LEU A 84 -7.96 -1.97 9.41
CA LEU A 84 -7.66 -1.56 10.78
C LEU A 84 -7.19 -2.74 11.64
N GLY A 85 -7.86 -3.89 11.53
CA GLY A 85 -7.45 -5.12 12.21
C GLY A 85 -6.02 -5.51 11.83
N LYS A 86 -5.70 -5.57 10.53
CA LYS A 86 -4.36 -5.91 10.04
C LYS A 86 -3.29 -4.92 10.46
N THR A 87 -3.64 -3.63 10.54
CA THR A 87 -2.72 -2.60 11.07
C THR A 87 -2.45 -2.82 12.56
N ARG A 88 -3.46 -3.17 13.36
CA ARG A 88 -3.28 -3.49 14.79
C ARG A 88 -2.43 -4.73 14.98
N ASP A 89 -2.65 -5.77 14.18
CA ASP A 89 -1.83 -6.99 14.20
C ASP A 89 -0.36 -6.67 13.92
N ALA A 90 -0.09 -5.88 12.88
CA ALA A 90 1.28 -5.46 12.54
C ALA A 90 1.94 -4.61 13.63
N LEU A 91 1.18 -3.77 14.33
CA LEU A 91 1.68 -3.00 15.47
C LEU A 91 1.99 -3.90 16.69
N ALA A 92 1.23 -4.99 16.88
CA ALA A 92 1.48 -5.92 17.99
C ALA A 92 2.81 -6.69 17.80
N LEU A 93 3.28 -6.87 16.57
CA LEU A 93 4.59 -7.48 16.27
C LEU A 93 5.79 -6.66 16.79
N ARG A 94 5.59 -5.40 17.17
CA ARG A 94 6.65 -4.55 17.76
C ARG A 94 6.97 -4.87 19.22
N GLN A 95 6.24 -5.77 19.87
CA GLN A 95 6.46 -6.04 21.29
C GLN A 95 7.64 -7.02 21.47
N PRO A 96 8.63 -6.69 22.31
CA PRO A 96 9.74 -7.58 22.65
C PRO A 96 9.29 -8.81 23.45
#